data_AF-A0A968NUK6-F1
#
_entry.id   AF-A0A968NUK6-F1
#
_cell.length_a   1.000
_cell.length_b   1.000
_cell.length_c   1.000
_cell.angle_alpha   90.00
_cell.angle_beta   90.00
_cell.angle_gamma   90.00
#
_symmetry.space_group_name_H-M   'P 1'
#
loop_
_entity.id
_entity.type
_entity.pdbx_description
1 polymer ?
#
loop_
_entity_poly.entity_id
_entity_poly.type
_entity_poly.pdbx_seq_one_letter_code
_entity_poly.pdbx_strand_id
1 'polypeptide(L)'
;MTERDANRPVPGVREFETEQYDRALPLLLPLAEQGYAEAQCMVGVIYQLGLGGVLVDPAIALHWYAQSAASGYGVASNNLAGMYLAGVGVPADRQRAQRLYEQARSQGFEHGLAALK
;
A
#
# COMPACT_ATOMS: atom_id res chain seq x y z
N MET A 1 -15.19 -18.24 -13.12
CA MET A 1 -15.19 -16.89 -12.54
C MET A 1 -16.03 -16.95 -11.28
N THR A 2 -15.45 -17.39 -10.16
CA THR A 2 -16.23 -17.72 -8.95
C THR A 2 -16.01 -16.68 -7.87
N GLU A 3 -17.12 -16.10 -7.44
CA GLU A 3 -17.33 -15.24 -6.26
C GLU A 3 -16.98 -15.95 -4.94
N ARG A 4 -15.72 -16.32 -4.72
CA ARG A 4 -15.29 -16.90 -3.45
C ARG A 4 -14.04 -16.21 -2.96
N ASP A 5 -14.15 -15.62 -1.77
CA ASP A 5 -13.07 -15.17 -0.88
C ASP A 5 -13.04 -13.65 -0.56
N ALA A 6 -14.20 -13.00 -0.42
CA ALA A 6 -14.28 -11.70 0.27
C ALA A 6 -13.87 -11.76 1.77
N ASN A 7 -13.53 -12.95 2.29
CA ASN A 7 -13.15 -13.18 3.68
C ASN A 7 -11.94 -14.12 3.86
N ARG A 8 -11.17 -14.38 2.80
CA ARG A 8 -9.89 -15.11 2.94
C ARG A 8 -8.78 -14.09 3.13
N PRO A 9 -7.91 -14.25 4.15
CA PRO A 9 -6.78 -13.35 4.32
C PRO A 9 -5.93 -13.35 3.06
N VAL A 10 -5.51 -12.16 2.62
CA VAL A 10 -4.64 -11.95 1.46
C VAL A 10 -3.39 -12.83 1.64
N PRO A 11 -3.15 -13.82 0.74
CA PRO A 11 -1.96 -14.65 0.82
C PRO A 11 -0.67 -13.80 0.83
N GLY A 12 0.27 -14.14 1.70
CA GLY A 12 1.51 -13.37 1.87
C GLY A 12 1.46 -12.33 3.00
N VAL A 13 0.28 -11.98 3.54
CA VAL A 13 0.18 -11.03 4.67
C VAL A 13 0.89 -11.56 5.90
N ARG A 14 0.63 -12.81 6.28
CA ARG A 14 1.28 -13.43 7.44
C ARG A 14 2.79 -13.51 7.28
N GLU A 15 3.27 -13.82 6.08
CA GLU A 15 4.69 -13.88 5.78
C GLU A 15 5.32 -12.48 5.90
N PHE A 16 4.63 -11.43 5.47
CA PHE A 16 5.06 -10.05 5.67
C PHE A 16 5.07 -9.64 7.15
N GLU A 17 4.03 -9.98 7.91
CA GLU A 17 3.93 -9.70 9.35
C GLU A 17 5.02 -10.41 10.17
N THR A 18 5.47 -11.57 9.68
CA THR A 18 6.57 -12.33 10.28
C THR A 18 7.93 -12.01 9.64
N GLU A 19 8.02 -10.89 8.91
CA GLU A 19 9.23 -10.36 8.28
C GLU A 19 9.90 -11.31 7.26
N GLN A 20 9.17 -12.32 6.77
CA GLN A 20 9.58 -13.24 5.71
C GLN A 20 9.28 -12.64 4.34
N TYR A 21 9.86 -11.48 4.06
CA TYR A 21 9.55 -10.69 2.87
C TYR A 21 9.93 -11.38 1.55
N ASP A 22 10.95 -12.21 1.56
CA ASP A 22 11.37 -13.06 0.44
C ASP A 22 10.28 -14.06 0.02
N ARG A 23 9.50 -14.52 1.00
CA ARG A 23 8.34 -15.41 0.78
C ARG A 23 7.04 -14.64 0.57
N ALA A 24 6.91 -13.48 1.21
CA ALA A 24 5.72 -12.63 1.09
C ALA A 24 5.59 -12.02 -0.31
N LEU A 25 6.69 -11.48 -0.86
CA LEU A 25 6.68 -10.77 -2.13
C LEU A 25 6.08 -11.57 -3.30
N PRO A 26 6.48 -12.83 -3.57
CA PRO A 26 5.91 -13.60 -4.67
C PRO A 26 4.43 -13.95 -4.47
N LEU A 27 3.92 -13.93 -3.23
CA LEU A 27 2.50 -14.12 -2.92
C LEU A 27 1.70 -12.82 -3.09
N LEU A 28 2.30 -11.69 -2.69
CA LEU A 28 1.68 -10.37 -2.72
C LEU A 28 1.67 -9.74 -4.12
N LEU A 29 2.71 -9.93 -4.93
CA LEU A 29 2.83 -9.32 -6.26
C LEU A 29 1.64 -9.63 -7.18
N PRO A 30 1.23 -10.91 -7.38
CA PRO A 30 0.07 -11.22 -8.21
C PRO A 30 -1.24 -10.61 -7.70
N LEU A 31 -1.36 -10.40 -6.39
CA LEU A 31 -2.52 -9.76 -5.77
C LEU A 31 -2.47 -8.25 -5.95
N ALA A 32 -1.28 -7.66 -5.83
CA ALA A 32 -1.08 -6.24 -6.10
C ALA A 32 -1.43 -5.90 -7.55
N GLU A 33 -1.04 -6.76 -8.50
CA GLU A 33 -1.40 -6.67 -9.92
C GLU A 33 -2.90 -6.84 -10.17
N GLN A 34 -3.59 -7.64 -9.35
CA GLN A 34 -5.05 -7.80 -9.39
C GLN A 34 -5.83 -6.63 -8.75
N GLY A 35 -5.14 -5.65 -8.18
CA GLY A 35 -5.77 -4.47 -7.60
C GLY A 35 -6.07 -4.56 -6.11
N TYR A 36 -5.58 -5.58 -5.40
CA TYR A 36 -5.76 -5.68 -3.94
C TYR A 36 -4.97 -4.58 -3.23
N ALA A 37 -5.68 -3.57 -2.71
CA ALA A 37 -5.06 -2.36 -2.16
C ALA A 37 -4.09 -2.64 -1.00
N GLU A 38 -4.41 -3.59 -0.13
CA GLU A 38 -3.53 -4.03 0.96
C GLU A 38 -2.22 -4.63 0.39
N ALA A 39 -2.32 -5.56 -0.57
CA ALA A 39 -1.15 -6.16 -1.21
C ALA A 39 -0.28 -5.12 -1.93
N GLN A 40 -0.89 -4.18 -2.65
CA GLN A 40 -0.19 -3.06 -3.28
C GLN A 40 0.60 -2.25 -2.23
N CYS A 41 -0.01 -1.92 -1.08
CA CYS A 41 0.69 -1.21 -0.01
C CYS A 41 1.91 -2.02 0.50
N MET A 42 1.74 -3.31 0.72
CA MET A 42 2.81 -4.17 1.27
C MET A 42 3.96 -4.36 0.29
N VAL A 43 3.67 -4.55 -1.00
CA VAL A 43 4.68 -4.56 -2.06
C VAL A 43 5.42 -3.22 -2.09
N GLY A 44 4.70 -2.10 -1.96
CA GLY A 44 5.30 -0.77 -1.83
C GLY A 44 6.31 -0.68 -0.69
N VAL A 45 5.99 -1.22 0.49
CA VAL A 45 6.91 -1.25 1.64
C VAL A 45 8.16 -2.07 1.34
N ILE A 46 8.02 -3.24 0.71
CA ILE A 46 9.15 -4.12 0.37
C ILE A 46 10.16 -3.39 -0.53
N TYR A 47 9.68 -2.70 -1.58
CA TYR A 47 10.55 -1.93 -2.47
C TYR A 47 11.09 -0.65 -1.84
N GLN A 48 10.31 0.02 -0.97
CA GLN A 48 10.78 1.23 -0.29
C GLN A 48 11.96 0.93 0.64
N LEU A 49 11.92 -0.20 1.35
CA LEU A 49 12.90 -0.57 2.36
C LEU A 49 13.93 -1.59 1.88
N GLY A 50 13.77 -2.15 0.68
CA GLY A 50 14.68 -3.15 0.13
C GLY A 50 14.68 -4.45 0.91
N LEU A 51 13.48 -4.98 1.19
CA LEU A 51 13.29 -6.14 2.07
C LEU A 51 13.32 -7.47 1.29
N GLY A 52 13.67 -8.56 1.97
CA GLY A 52 13.60 -9.90 1.37
C GLY A 52 14.58 -10.14 0.22
N GLY A 53 15.70 -9.39 0.19
CA GLY A 53 16.71 -9.47 -0.86
C GLY A 53 16.43 -8.60 -2.09
N VAL A 54 15.38 -7.76 -2.06
CA VAL A 54 15.07 -6.79 -3.10
C VAL A 54 15.89 -5.51 -2.91
N LEU A 55 16.30 -4.88 -4.01
CA LEU A 55 16.96 -3.58 -3.95
C LEU A 55 15.93 -2.47 -3.66
N VAL A 56 16.36 -1.48 -2.88
CA VAL A 56 15.56 -0.28 -2.61
C VAL A 56 15.22 0.40 -3.94
N ASP A 57 13.93 0.50 -4.25
CA ASP A 57 13.41 1.22 -5.41
C ASP A 57 12.22 2.10 -5.00
N PRO A 58 12.48 3.38 -4.69
CA PRO A 58 11.45 4.35 -4.36
C PRO A 58 10.43 4.59 -5.47
N ALA A 59 10.82 4.45 -6.74
CA ALA A 59 9.92 4.70 -7.87
C ALA A 59 8.86 3.59 -7.95
N ILE A 60 9.27 2.34 -7.75
CA ILE A 60 8.35 1.20 -7.66
C ILE A 60 7.45 1.33 -6.42
N ALA A 61 8.01 1.72 -5.27
CA ALA A 61 7.21 1.94 -4.06
C ALA A 61 6.13 3.00 -4.26
N LEU A 62 6.48 4.15 -4.87
CA LEU A 62 5.53 5.21 -5.22
C LEU A 62 4.40 4.72 -6.12
N HIS A 63 4.73 3.91 -7.13
CA HIS A 63 3.75 3.36 -8.05
C HIS A 63 2.70 2.54 -7.29
N TRP A 64 3.14 1.59 -6.47
CA TRP A 64 2.24 0.73 -5.72
C TRP A 64 1.43 1.47 -4.66
N TYR A 65 2.05 2.41 -3.93
CA TYR A 65 1.31 3.23 -2.98
C TYR A 65 0.28 4.13 -3.66
N ALA A 66 0.57 4.68 -4.84
CA ALA A 66 -0.40 5.47 -5.59
C ALA A 66 -1.62 4.66 -6.01
N GLN A 67 -1.43 3.41 -6.46
CA GLN A 67 -2.54 2.51 -6.78
C GLN A 67 -3.36 2.16 -5.54
N SER A 68 -2.69 1.81 -4.44
CA SER A 68 -3.35 1.45 -3.18
C SER A 68 -4.14 2.63 -2.58
N ALA A 69 -3.55 3.83 -2.59
CA ALA A 69 -4.20 5.07 -2.16
C ALA A 69 -5.43 5.42 -3.01
N ALA A 70 -5.36 5.18 -4.34
CA ALA A 70 -6.48 5.39 -5.25
C ALA A 70 -7.64 4.43 -4.96
N SER A 71 -7.35 3.21 -4.48
CA SER A 71 -8.34 2.23 -4.03
C SER A 71 -8.92 2.50 -2.64
N GLY A 72 -8.57 3.61 -1.99
CA GLY A 72 -9.14 3.98 -0.70
C GLY A 72 -8.36 3.54 0.53
N TYR A 73 -7.17 2.96 0.35
CA TYR A 73 -6.39 2.43 1.48
C TYR A 73 -5.60 3.54 2.18
N GLY A 74 -6.12 4.00 3.32
CA GLY A 74 -5.57 5.14 4.06
C GLY A 74 -4.11 4.98 4.49
N VAL A 75 -3.65 3.75 4.75
CA VAL A 75 -2.23 3.47 5.09
C VAL A 75 -1.32 3.80 3.92
N ALA A 76 -1.68 3.41 2.70
CA ALA A 76 -0.89 3.73 1.51
C ALA A 76 -0.90 5.23 1.21
N SER A 77 -2.04 5.91 1.41
CA SER A 77 -2.13 7.38 1.29
C SER A 77 -1.15 8.08 2.24
N ASN A 78 -1.02 7.61 3.48
CA ASN A 78 -0.05 8.12 4.45
C ASN A 78 1.40 7.88 4.01
N ASN A 79 1.72 6.66 3.56
CA ASN A 79 3.07 6.32 3.10
C ASN A 79 3.46 7.15 1.86
N LEU A 80 2.55 7.28 0.90
CA LEU A 80 2.75 8.11 -0.29
C LEU A 80 2.96 9.58 0.08
N ALA A 81 2.17 10.12 1.01
CA ALA A 81 2.34 11.48 1.50
C ALA A 81 3.71 11.68 2.15
N GLY A 82 4.17 10.71 2.95
CA GLY A 82 5.51 10.71 3.54
C GLY A 82 6.62 10.75 2.49
N MET A 83 6.49 10.00 1.40
CA MET A 83 7.46 10.02 0.30
C MET A 83 7.49 11.39 -0.41
N TYR A 84 6.35 12.03 -0.63
CA TYR A 84 6.29 13.39 -1.17
C TYR A 84 6.82 14.45 -0.20
N LEU A 85 6.69 14.26 1.11
CA LEU A 85 7.31 15.17 2.09
C LEU A 85 8.84 15.04 2.10
N ALA A 86 9.33 13.81 2.05
CA ALA A 86 10.75 13.51 2.12
C ALA A 86 11.49 13.70 0.78
N GLY A 87 10.76 13.78 -0.34
CA GLY A 87 11.35 13.83 -1.67
C GLY A 87 12.02 12.51 -2.08
N VAL A 88 11.44 11.37 -1.65
CA VAL A 88 12.01 10.04 -1.89
C VAL A 88 11.39 9.46 -3.15
N GLY A 89 12.20 9.23 -4.19
CA GLY A 89 11.76 8.73 -5.50
C GLY A 89 11.02 9.76 -6.37
N VAL A 90 10.60 10.88 -5.80
CA VAL A 90 9.94 12.01 -6.46
C VAL A 90 10.44 13.33 -5.87
N PRO A 91 10.37 14.45 -6.61
CA PRO A 91 10.56 15.76 -6.03
C PRO A 91 9.62 16.00 -4.85
N ALA A 92 10.13 16.64 -3.81
CA ALA A 92 9.33 16.94 -2.63
C ALA A 92 8.17 17.87 -3.01
N ASP A 93 6.96 17.51 -2.61
CA ASP A 93 5.73 18.26 -2.86
C ASP A 93 4.84 18.23 -1.61
N ARG A 94 4.99 19.27 -0.78
CA ARG A 94 4.21 19.44 0.44
C ARG A 94 2.71 19.58 0.19
N GLN A 95 2.30 20.25 -0.89
CA GLN A 95 0.88 20.43 -1.19
C GLN A 95 0.25 19.09 -1.57
N ARG A 96 0.96 18.29 -2.37
CA ARG A 96 0.49 16.95 -2.74
C ARG A 96 0.45 16.01 -1.54
N ALA A 97 1.45 16.07 -0.66
CA ALA A 97 1.43 15.31 0.59
C ALA A 97 0.24 15.70 1.49
N GLN A 98 -0.05 17.00 1.65
CA GLN A 98 -1.20 17.46 2.43
C GLN A 98 -2.53 16.92 1.88
N ARG A 99 -2.73 16.98 0.55
CA ARG A 99 -3.94 16.41 -0.09
C ARG A 99 -4.07 14.91 0.16
N LEU A 100 -2.96 14.17 0.12
CA LEU A 100 -2.95 12.73 0.40
C LEU A 100 -3.28 12.42 1.87
N TYR A 101 -2.78 13.23 2.82
CA TYR A 101 -3.17 13.09 4.23
C TYR A 101 -4.65 13.41 4.46
N GLU A 102 -5.20 14.44 3.82
CA GLU A 102 -6.62 14.76 3.88
C GLU A 102 -7.49 13.62 3.33
N GLN A 103 -7.07 13.05 2.19
CA GLN A 103 -7.71 11.88 1.59
C GLN A 103 -7.65 10.66 2.53
N ALA A 104 -6.52 10.39 3.17
CA ALA A 104 -6.41 9.30 4.14
C ALA A 104 -7.39 9.48 5.31
N ARG A 105 -7.53 10.73 5.80
CA ARG A 105 -8.45 11.07 6.90
C ARG A 105 -9.91 10.92 6.48
N SER A 106 -10.29 11.33 5.28
CA SER A 106 -11.67 11.19 4.79
C SER A 106 -12.03 9.73 4.58
N GLN A 107 -11.13 8.93 3.99
CA GLN A 107 -11.34 7.49 3.76
C GLN A 107 -11.44 6.70 5.06
N GLY A 108 -10.64 7.07 6.08
CA GLY A 108 -10.75 6.51 7.43
C GLY A 108 -12.08 6.86 8.12
N PHE A 109 -12.61 8.06 7.87
CA PHE A 109 -13.93 8.47 8.37
C PHE A 109 -15.08 7.74 7.66
N GLU A 110 -14.96 7.51 6.35
CA GLU A 110 -15.99 6.86 5.54
C GLU A 110 -16.11 5.36 5.87
N HIS A 111 -14.98 4.65 6.07
CA HIS A 111 -14.99 3.27 6.57
C HIS A 111 -15.53 3.16 8.00
N GLY A 112 -15.23 4.14 8.87
CA GLY A 112 -15.77 4.18 10.23
C GLY A 112 -17.30 4.38 10.29
N LEU A 113 -17.87 5.11 9.33
CA LEU A 113 -19.33 5.32 9.23
C LEU A 113 -20.06 4.16 8.53
N ALA A 114 -19.40 3.46 7.60
CA ALA A 114 -19.96 2.28 6.94
C ALA A 114 -20.18 1.10 7.91
N ALA A 115 -19.41 1.01 8.99
CA ALA A 115 -19.55 -0.02 10.03
C ALA A 115 -20.72 0.21 11.02
N LEU A 116 -21.44 1.34 10.90
CA LEU A 116 -22.54 1.74 11.79
C LEU A 116 -23.94 1.63 11.15
N LYS A 117 -24.09 0.93 10.01
CA LYS A 117 -25.38 0.61 9.38
C LYS A 117 -25.61 -0.89 9.33
#